data_AF-A0A4S4B4N3-F1
#
_entry.id   AF-A0A4S4B4N3-F1
#
_cell.length_a   1.000
_cell.length_b   1.000
_cell.length_c   1.000
_cell.angle_alpha   90.00
_cell.angle_beta   90.00
_cell.angle_gamma   90.00
#
_symmetry.space_group_name_H-M   'P 1'
#
loop_
_entity.id
_entity.type
_entity.pdbx_description
1 polymer ?
#
loop_
_entity_poly.entity_id
_entity_poly.type
_entity_poly.pdbx_seq_one_letter_code
_entity_poly.pdbx_strand_id
1 'polypeptide(L)'
;MPELHVDLVPGTITAPQEQALQSLGYRPQGLHWHNPAGWRLVLVDETTSWRADQHALSALLTADPEAAAEYAQVFRRDGREAADTVFRERATVHHARTIGFQRARAVAQMLAPLDWPWMFAGGMALDLHVGAVTRPHEDLDVIVPRDRQPELQQHLQHLGWRLDAAVNRQYQPWVPPLNPPSFQVHARHPDLREVVMLDLMLTDLSDGQWRYRRNPDITLPLEEARQFGPQELPYLTPEAALLFKAGQVGSPIRLKDQRDFVRLRPHLTAAQQGWLKARLETSVPGHPWIAQLNASSGR
;
A
#
# COMPACT_ATOMS: atom_id res chain seq x y z
N MET A 1 10.26 15.02 21.83
CA MET A 1 11.56 14.91 21.14
C MET A 1 11.34 15.37 19.71
N PRO A 2 12.08 16.36 19.19
CA PRO A 2 11.96 16.77 17.79
C PRO A 2 12.39 15.63 16.87
N GLU A 3 11.61 15.39 15.81
CA GLU A 3 11.87 14.33 14.83
C GLU A 3 12.01 14.92 13.43
N LEU A 4 12.96 14.37 12.68
CA LEU A 4 13.08 14.60 11.25
C LEU A 4 12.70 13.30 10.55
N HIS A 5 11.57 13.30 9.85
CA HIS A 5 11.15 12.18 9.03
C HIS A 5 11.74 12.40 7.64
N VAL A 6 12.59 11.49 7.20
CA VAL A 6 13.18 11.55 5.85
C VAL A 6 12.65 10.37 5.08
N ASP A 7 11.81 10.65 4.10
CA ASP A 7 11.38 9.67 3.13
C ASP A 7 12.55 9.41 2.17
N LEU A 8 13.29 8.34 2.41
CA LEU A 8 14.18 7.81 1.40
C LEU A 8 13.31 7.01 0.41
N VAL A 9 13.20 7.52 -0.81
CA VAL A 9 12.76 6.75 -1.99
C VAL A 9 13.56 5.43 -2.01
N PRO A 10 12.95 4.27 -2.31
CA PRO A 10 13.38 2.98 -1.79
C PRO A 10 14.88 2.67 -1.92
N GLY A 11 15.50 2.33 -0.78
CA GLY A 11 16.91 1.92 -0.69
C GLY A 11 17.39 1.85 0.76
N THR A 12 18.39 1.00 1.03
CA THR A 12 19.15 1.05 2.29
C THR A 12 20.10 2.23 2.28
N ILE A 13 20.42 2.80 3.45
CA ILE A 13 21.51 3.79 3.56
C ILE A 13 22.79 3.19 2.95
N THR A 14 23.39 3.90 2.00
CA THR A 14 24.68 3.54 1.43
C THR A 14 25.81 3.90 2.41
N ALA A 15 26.95 3.22 2.35
CA ALA A 15 28.08 3.52 3.23
C ALA A 15 28.50 5.01 3.24
N PRO A 16 28.51 5.74 2.10
CA PRO A 16 28.75 7.19 2.11
C PRO A 16 27.69 8.00 2.87
N GLN A 17 26.41 7.63 2.74
CA GLN A 17 25.32 8.30 3.48
C GLN A 17 25.41 8.02 4.98
N GLU A 18 25.75 6.78 5.37
CA GLU A 18 26.01 6.43 6.77
C GLU A 18 27.16 7.26 7.35
N GLN A 19 28.28 7.38 6.62
CA GLN A 19 29.41 8.19 7.06
C GLN A 19 29.02 9.68 7.20
N ALA A 20 28.17 10.20 6.32
CA ALA A 20 27.64 11.55 6.43
C ALA A 20 26.70 11.72 7.65
N LEU A 21 25.87 10.73 7.97
CA LEU A 21 25.02 10.78 9.17
C LEU A 21 25.86 10.74 10.46
N GLN A 22 26.89 9.88 10.49
CA GLN A 22 27.81 9.78 11.61
C GLN A 22 28.61 11.08 11.81
N SER A 23 29.03 11.74 10.73
CA SER A 23 29.72 13.05 10.83
C SER A 23 28.81 14.16 11.35
N LEU A 24 27.50 14.06 11.12
CA LEU A 24 26.48 14.92 11.71
C LEU A 24 26.11 14.53 13.16
N GLY A 25 26.75 13.51 13.73
CA GLY A 25 26.55 13.07 15.12
C GLY A 25 25.39 12.10 15.32
N TYR A 26 24.77 11.60 14.24
CA TYR A 26 23.75 10.57 14.34
C TYR A 26 24.38 9.18 14.55
N ARG A 27 23.75 8.35 15.38
CA ARG A 27 24.12 6.95 15.63
C ARG A 27 22.94 6.02 15.37
N PRO A 28 23.14 4.85 14.75
CA PRO A 28 22.05 3.90 14.50
C PRO A 28 21.55 3.25 15.80
N GLN A 29 20.23 3.09 15.91
CA GLN A 29 19.54 2.39 16.98
C GLN A 29 18.28 1.73 16.40
N GLY A 30 18.34 0.42 16.14
CA GLY A 30 17.26 -0.30 15.46
C GLY A 30 17.03 0.23 14.04
N LEU A 31 15.79 0.60 13.70
CA LEU A 31 15.39 1.19 12.42
C LEU A 31 15.58 2.72 12.36
N HIS A 32 16.16 3.31 13.40
CA HIS A 32 16.25 4.77 13.56
C HIS A 32 17.68 5.23 13.81
N TRP A 33 17.89 6.53 13.63
CA TRP A 33 19.17 7.19 13.89
C TRP A 33 18.96 8.28 14.93
N HIS A 34 19.81 8.33 15.95
CA HIS A 34 19.68 9.24 17.08
C HIS A 34 20.85 10.19 17.16
N ASN A 35 20.57 11.47 17.39
CA ASN A 35 21.55 12.49 17.68
C ASN A 35 21.49 12.87 19.18
N PRO A 36 22.63 12.99 19.89
CA PRO A 36 22.67 13.41 21.29
C PRO A 36 21.99 14.77 21.58
N ALA A 37 21.85 15.63 20.57
CA ALA A 37 21.08 16.88 20.65
C ALA A 37 19.56 16.67 20.70
N GLY A 38 19.08 15.43 20.85
CA GLY A 38 17.66 15.11 21.00
C GLY A 38 16.91 14.97 19.67
N TRP A 39 17.60 14.81 18.55
CA TRP A 39 16.98 14.56 17.25
C TRP A 39 16.94 13.07 16.93
N ARG A 40 15.83 12.63 16.32
CA ARG A 40 15.74 11.31 15.70
C ARG A 40 15.48 11.44 14.21
N LEU A 41 16.29 10.75 13.43
CA LEU A 41 16.08 10.51 12.01
C LEU A 41 15.40 9.15 11.85
N VAL A 42 14.22 9.17 11.25
CA VAL A 42 13.45 7.96 10.93
C VAL A 42 13.58 7.70 9.44
N LEU A 43 14.09 6.51 9.10
CA LEU A 43 14.03 5.99 7.74
C LEU A 43 12.79 5.10 7.68
N VAL A 44 11.83 5.49 6.86
CA VAL A 44 10.59 4.74 6.75
C VAL A 44 10.87 3.46 5.96
N ASP A 45 10.62 2.32 6.57
CA ASP A 45 10.58 1.03 5.89
C ASP A 45 9.22 0.87 5.21
N GLU A 46 9.20 1.00 3.88
CA GLU A 46 7.99 0.85 3.05
C GLU A 46 7.36 -0.55 3.12
N THR A 47 8.07 -1.54 3.65
CA THR A 47 7.49 -2.88 3.89
C THR A 47 6.60 -2.90 5.14
N THR A 48 6.71 -1.88 5.98
CA THR A 48 5.85 -1.65 7.15
C THR A 48 4.62 -0.82 6.76
N SER A 49 3.75 -0.56 7.73
CA SER A 49 2.63 0.40 7.62
C SER A 49 2.82 1.56 8.60
N TRP A 50 4.06 1.74 9.07
CA TRP A 50 4.35 2.58 10.23
C TRP A 50 3.99 4.03 9.98
N ARG A 51 4.27 4.59 8.79
CA ARG A 51 4.02 6.00 8.51
C ARG A 51 2.52 6.28 8.53
N ALA A 52 1.72 5.47 7.84
CA ALA A 52 0.27 5.67 7.85
C ALA A 52 -0.33 5.40 9.23
N ASP A 53 0.19 4.42 9.99
CA ASP A 53 -0.21 4.18 11.38
C ASP A 53 0.09 5.41 12.27
N GLN A 54 1.26 6.06 12.11
CA GLN A 54 1.60 7.28 12.87
C GLN A 54 0.73 8.47 12.48
N HIS A 55 0.40 8.65 11.20
CA HIS A 55 -0.52 9.72 10.78
C HIS A 55 -1.91 9.52 11.41
N ALA A 56 -2.44 8.29 11.38
CA ALA A 56 -3.71 7.96 12.01
C ALA A 56 -3.67 8.16 13.53
N LEU A 57 -2.58 7.76 14.19
CA LEU A 57 -2.39 7.96 15.61
C LEU A 57 -2.31 9.45 15.96
N SER A 58 -1.51 10.23 15.23
CA SER A 58 -1.39 11.67 15.46
C SER A 58 -2.73 12.39 15.27
N ALA A 59 -3.53 12.01 14.27
CA ALA A 59 -4.87 12.54 14.07
C ALA A 59 -5.79 12.24 15.28
N LEU A 60 -5.78 10.99 15.78
CA LEU A 60 -6.53 10.62 16.98
C LEU A 60 -6.09 11.46 18.19
N LEU A 61 -4.80 11.51 18.51
CA LEU A 61 -4.30 12.20 19.71
C LEU A 61 -4.50 13.72 19.63
N THR A 62 -4.59 14.28 18.42
CA THR A 62 -4.92 15.71 18.23
C THR A 62 -6.41 15.96 18.46
N ALA A 63 -7.27 15.04 18.02
CA ALA A 63 -8.72 15.19 18.09
C ALA A 63 -9.30 14.80 19.47
N ASP A 64 -8.59 13.98 20.24
CA ASP A 64 -9.07 13.39 21.50
C ASP A 64 -8.05 13.62 22.64
N PRO A 65 -8.27 14.66 23.48
CA PRO A 65 -7.39 14.97 24.60
C PRO A 65 -7.28 13.87 25.67
N GLU A 66 -8.33 13.05 25.84
CA GLU A 66 -8.33 11.93 26.78
C GLU A 66 -7.43 10.81 26.25
N ALA A 67 -7.57 10.45 24.97
CA ALA A 67 -6.66 9.54 24.29
C ALA A 67 -5.20 10.02 24.37
N ALA A 68 -4.97 11.33 24.20
CA ALA A 68 -3.64 11.92 24.32
C ALA A 68 -3.04 11.76 25.74
N ALA A 69 -3.84 12.00 26.77
CA ALA A 69 -3.42 11.86 28.16
C ALA A 69 -3.08 10.40 28.50
N GLU A 70 -3.92 9.45 28.09
CA GLU A 70 -3.70 8.02 28.29
C GLU A 70 -2.47 7.52 27.51
N TYR A 71 -2.33 7.92 26.24
CA TYR A 71 -1.15 7.60 25.43
C TYR A 71 0.12 8.08 26.12
N ALA A 72 0.12 9.32 26.65
CA ALA A 72 1.26 9.88 27.36
C ALA A 72 1.61 9.11 28.65
N GLN A 73 0.62 8.51 29.33
CA GLN A 73 0.87 7.66 30.49
C GLN A 73 1.57 6.35 30.09
N VAL A 74 1.05 5.65 29.08
CA VAL A 74 1.68 4.41 28.57
C VAL A 74 3.07 4.70 28.03
N PHE A 75 3.23 5.78 27.27
CA PHE A 75 4.52 6.22 26.71
C PHE A 75 5.56 6.44 27.82
N ARG A 76 5.20 7.12 28.92
CA ARG A 76 6.12 7.35 30.05
C ARG A 76 6.49 6.07 30.79
N ARG A 77 5.58 5.10 30.87
CA ARG A 77 5.76 3.86 31.62
C ARG A 77 6.55 2.82 30.82
N ASP A 78 6.13 2.59 29.58
CA ASP A 78 6.53 1.43 28.78
C ASP A 78 7.25 1.82 27.46
N GLY A 79 7.35 3.11 27.16
CA GLY A 79 7.94 3.63 25.94
C GLY A 79 6.98 3.68 24.75
N ARG A 80 7.50 4.16 23.61
CA ARG A 80 6.70 4.45 22.41
C ARG A 80 6.09 3.21 21.78
N GLU A 81 6.88 2.16 21.55
CA GLU A 81 6.41 0.98 20.81
C GLU A 81 5.21 0.32 21.50
N ALA A 82 5.23 0.28 22.84
CA ALA A 82 4.12 -0.16 23.66
C ALA A 82 2.90 0.78 23.50
N ALA A 83 3.11 2.09 23.62
CA ALA A 83 2.04 3.08 23.47
C ALA A 83 1.39 3.03 22.07
N ASP A 84 2.19 3.01 21.01
CA ASP A 84 1.74 2.89 19.62
C ASP A 84 0.94 1.61 19.41
N THR A 85 1.39 0.49 19.99
CA THR A 85 0.69 -0.79 19.90
C THR A 85 -0.65 -0.76 20.62
N VAL A 86 -0.73 -0.21 21.83
CA VAL A 86 -1.97 -0.06 22.61
C VAL A 86 -2.99 0.80 21.88
N PHE A 87 -2.54 1.87 21.20
CA PHE A 87 -3.43 2.83 20.55
C PHE A 87 -3.72 2.54 19.07
N ARG A 88 -3.06 1.55 18.46
CA ARG A 88 -3.17 1.26 17.02
C ARG A 88 -4.62 1.03 16.57
N GLU A 89 -5.38 0.25 17.34
CA GLU A 89 -6.77 -0.06 16.99
C GLU A 89 -7.66 1.18 17.06
N ARG A 90 -7.56 1.96 18.15
CA ARG A 90 -8.30 3.23 18.31
C ARG A 90 -7.94 4.21 17.19
N ALA A 91 -6.66 4.32 16.84
CA ALA A 91 -6.20 5.15 15.74
C ALA A 91 -6.79 4.70 14.39
N THR A 92 -6.84 3.39 14.15
CA THR A 92 -7.43 2.81 12.94
C THR A 92 -8.94 3.11 12.86
N VAL A 93 -9.68 2.92 13.97
CA VAL A 93 -11.12 3.23 14.04
C VAL A 93 -11.37 4.72 13.80
N HIS A 94 -10.56 5.59 14.42
CA HIS A 94 -10.64 7.02 14.19
C HIS A 94 -10.39 7.39 12.73
N HIS A 95 -9.36 6.82 12.11
CA HIS A 95 -9.01 7.04 10.70
C HIS A 95 -10.11 6.56 9.76
N ALA A 96 -10.65 5.36 9.97
CA ALA A 96 -11.75 4.82 9.17
C ALA A 96 -13.00 5.70 9.21
N ARG A 97 -13.30 6.30 10.38
CA ARG A 97 -14.43 7.21 10.56
C ARG A 97 -14.22 8.59 9.94
N THR A 98 -13.02 9.14 10.05
CA THR A 98 -12.73 10.55 9.68
C THR A 98 -12.27 10.70 8.23
N ILE A 99 -11.43 9.78 7.76
CA ILE A 99 -10.88 9.76 6.40
C ILE A 99 -11.63 8.73 5.55
N GLY A 100 -11.77 7.50 6.04
CA GLY A 100 -12.46 6.42 5.34
C GLY A 100 -12.02 6.29 3.87
N PHE A 101 -12.99 6.17 2.96
CA PHE A 101 -12.74 6.06 1.52
C PHE A 101 -12.62 7.41 0.78
N GLN A 102 -12.51 8.56 1.48
CA GLN A 102 -12.49 9.88 0.83
C GLN A 102 -11.37 10.01 -0.21
N ARG A 103 -10.18 9.47 0.05
CA ARG A 103 -9.04 9.51 -0.89
C ARG A 103 -9.28 8.64 -2.12
N ALA A 104 -9.84 7.45 -1.93
CA ALA A 104 -10.24 6.59 -3.05
C ALA A 104 -11.31 7.27 -3.91
N ARG A 105 -12.29 7.96 -3.30
CA ARG A 105 -13.29 8.75 -4.04
C ARG A 105 -12.66 9.91 -4.82
N ALA A 106 -11.69 10.62 -4.25
CA ALA A 106 -10.98 11.69 -4.96
C ALA A 106 -10.21 11.16 -6.19
N VAL A 107 -9.53 10.02 -6.04
CA VAL A 107 -8.85 9.36 -7.17
C VAL A 107 -9.86 8.88 -8.22
N ALA A 108 -11.00 8.33 -7.80
CA ALA A 108 -12.04 7.91 -8.72
C ALA A 108 -12.65 9.08 -9.52
N GLN A 109 -12.91 10.21 -8.87
CA GLN A 109 -13.37 11.43 -9.53
C GLN A 109 -12.35 11.96 -10.54
N MET A 110 -11.06 11.89 -10.18
CA MET A 110 -9.96 12.30 -11.05
C MET A 110 -9.84 11.41 -12.31
N LEU A 111 -10.06 10.10 -12.17
CA LEU A 111 -9.98 9.14 -13.28
C LEU A 111 -11.29 8.97 -14.06
N ALA A 112 -12.43 9.44 -13.54
CA ALA A 112 -13.74 9.28 -14.16
C ALA A 112 -13.81 9.75 -15.64
N PRO A 113 -13.18 10.88 -16.05
CA PRO A 113 -13.24 11.34 -17.44
C PRO A 113 -12.56 10.41 -18.46
N LEU A 114 -11.74 9.46 -18.03
CA LEU A 114 -11.03 8.55 -18.92
C LEU A 114 -11.96 7.45 -19.49
N ASP A 115 -13.04 7.12 -18.79
CA ASP A 115 -13.99 6.04 -19.16
C ASP A 115 -13.31 4.70 -19.48
N TRP A 116 -12.28 4.36 -18.71
CA TRP A 116 -11.50 3.13 -18.83
C TRP A 116 -11.84 2.13 -17.72
N PRO A 117 -11.54 0.83 -17.91
CA PRO A 117 -11.73 -0.19 -16.87
C PRO A 117 -10.62 -0.16 -15.81
N TRP A 118 -10.25 1.02 -15.32
CA TRP A 118 -9.33 1.14 -14.18
C TRP A 118 -9.98 0.57 -12.91
N MET A 119 -9.15 0.15 -11.95
CA MET A 119 -9.61 -0.38 -10.67
C MET A 119 -8.56 -0.20 -9.56
N PHE A 120 -9.00 0.00 -8.32
CA PHE A 120 -8.10 -0.04 -7.16
C PHE A 120 -7.49 -1.44 -7.00
N ALA A 121 -6.25 -1.50 -6.53
CA ALA A 121 -5.53 -2.73 -6.23
C ALA A 121 -4.99 -2.67 -4.79
N GLY A 122 -4.10 -3.61 -4.46
CA GLY A 122 -3.36 -3.61 -3.19
C GLY A 122 -4.25 -3.58 -1.96
N GLY A 123 -3.85 -2.81 -0.95
CA GLY A 123 -4.59 -2.74 0.32
C GLY A 123 -5.99 -2.12 0.19
N MET A 124 -6.13 -1.10 -0.66
CA MET A 124 -7.40 -0.42 -0.88
C MET A 124 -8.45 -1.34 -1.51
N ALA A 125 -8.05 -2.22 -2.44
CA ALA A 125 -8.96 -3.20 -3.01
C ALA A 125 -9.56 -4.15 -1.96
N LEU A 126 -8.75 -4.55 -0.97
CA LEU A 126 -9.23 -5.43 0.11
C LEU A 126 -10.23 -4.72 1.02
N ASP A 127 -9.97 -3.46 1.35
CA ASP A 127 -10.89 -2.65 2.15
C ASP A 127 -12.21 -2.37 1.41
N LEU A 128 -12.15 -2.13 0.09
CA LEU A 128 -13.33 -1.97 -0.75
C LEU A 128 -14.16 -3.27 -0.85
N HIS A 129 -13.50 -4.43 -0.93
CA HIS A 129 -14.17 -5.74 -0.88
C HIS A 129 -14.90 -5.98 0.45
N VAL A 130 -14.24 -5.66 1.57
CA VAL A 130 -14.86 -5.78 2.91
C VAL A 130 -15.91 -4.69 3.14
N GLY A 131 -15.83 -3.56 2.44
CA GLY A 131 -16.70 -2.40 2.59
C GLY A 131 -16.32 -1.48 3.76
N ALA A 132 -15.15 -1.67 4.37
CA ALA A 132 -14.67 -0.89 5.49
C ALA A 132 -13.15 -0.64 5.40
N VAL A 133 -12.69 0.52 5.85
CA VAL A 133 -11.25 0.78 5.97
C VAL A 133 -10.70 0.02 7.17
N THR A 134 -9.80 -0.93 6.91
CA THR A 134 -9.32 -1.88 7.93
C THR A 134 -7.92 -1.55 8.45
N ARG A 135 -7.22 -0.63 7.78
CA ARG A 135 -6.00 0.04 8.25
C ARG A 135 -5.76 1.32 7.46
N PRO A 136 -4.94 2.25 7.97
CA PRO A 136 -4.39 3.33 7.16
C PRO A 136 -3.59 2.78 5.96
N HIS A 137 -3.62 3.49 4.83
CA HIS A 137 -2.85 3.17 3.62
C HIS A 137 -1.84 4.28 3.34
N GLU A 138 -0.59 3.89 3.09
CA GLU A 138 0.51 4.83 2.75
C GLU A 138 0.45 5.26 1.29
N ASP A 139 -0.08 4.41 0.43
CA ASP A 139 -0.22 4.57 -1.01
C ASP A 139 -1.64 4.18 -1.46
N LEU A 140 -1.99 4.57 -2.68
CA LEU A 140 -3.16 4.02 -3.37
C LEU A 140 -2.68 3.31 -4.63
N ASP A 141 -2.80 1.99 -4.65
CA ASP A 141 -2.54 1.19 -5.84
C ASP A 141 -3.73 1.26 -6.80
N VAL A 142 -3.49 1.62 -8.06
CA VAL A 142 -4.51 1.65 -9.11
C VAL A 142 -4.01 0.95 -10.36
N ILE A 143 -4.75 -0.06 -10.80
CA ILE A 143 -4.56 -0.71 -12.09
C ILE A 143 -5.16 0.17 -13.19
N VAL A 144 -4.36 0.42 -14.23
CA VAL A 144 -4.75 1.16 -15.43
C VAL A 144 -4.32 0.40 -16.69
N PRO A 145 -5.05 0.56 -17.82
CA PRO A 145 -4.68 -0.10 -19.08
C PRO A 145 -3.29 0.32 -19.57
N ARG A 146 -2.44 -0.67 -19.89
CA ARG A 146 -1.06 -0.45 -20.35
C ARG A 146 -0.95 0.21 -21.73
N ASP A 147 -1.94 -0.01 -22.58
CA ASP A 147 -2.00 0.54 -23.95
C ASP A 147 -2.40 2.02 -23.98
N ARG A 148 -2.86 2.58 -22.85
CA ARG A 148 -3.34 3.97 -22.70
C ARG A 148 -2.37 4.92 -21.99
N GLN A 149 -1.09 4.57 -22.01
CA GLN A 149 -0.05 5.31 -21.28
C GLN A 149 0.07 6.79 -21.71
N PRO A 150 0.13 7.13 -23.00
CA PRO A 150 0.21 8.53 -23.43
C PRO A 150 -0.99 9.36 -22.96
N GLU A 151 -2.21 8.83 -23.11
CA GLU A 151 -3.43 9.51 -22.71
C GLU A 151 -3.49 9.72 -21.19
N LEU A 152 -3.07 8.71 -20.41
CA LEU A 152 -3.01 8.80 -18.95
C LEU A 152 -2.00 9.86 -18.50
N GLN A 153 -0.81 9.85 -19.10
CA GLN A 153 0.23 10.83 -18.79
C GLN A 153 -0.28 12.25 -19.04
N GLN A 154 -0.85 12.48 -20.22
CA GLN A 154 -1.35 13.79 -20.60
C GLN A 154 -2.47 14.25 -19.65
N HIS A 155 -3.44 13.39 -19.34
CA HIS A 155 -4.53 13.70 -18.41
C HIS A 155 -4.02 14.12 -17.03
N LEU A 156 -3.13 13.33 -16.44
CA LEU A 156 -2.61 13.60 -15.10
C LEU A 156 -1.71 14.85 -15.06
N GLN A 157 -0.91 15.09 -16.11
CA GLN A 157 -0.09 16.31 -16.21
C GLN A 157 -0.95 17.57 -16.31
N HIS A 158 -2.06 17.54 -17.06
CA HIS A 158 -3.00 18.67 -17.09
C HIS A 158 -3.61 18.97 -15.73
N LEU A 159 -3.76 17.94 -14.89
CA LEU A 159 -4.21 18.07 -13.50
C LEU A 159 -3.08 18.41 -12.52
N GLY A 160 -1.88 18.71 -13.00
CA GLY A 160 -0.75 19.15 -12.17
C GLY A 160 0.03 18.04 -11.48
N TRP A 161 -0.22 16.76 -11.82
CA TRP A 161 0.49 15.64 -11.20
C TRP A 161 1.93 15.55 -11.69
N ARG A 162 2.84 15.31 -10.74
CA ARG A 162 4.20 14.89 -11.05
C ARG A 162 4.23 13.38 -11.24
N LEU A 163 4.77 12.92 -12.37
CA LEU A 163 4.79 11.52 -12.76
C LEU A 163 6.21 11.04 -12.99
N ASP A 164 6.62 10.03 -12.23
CA ASP A 164 7.95 9.45 -12.33
C ASP A 164 7.81 7.92 -12.43
N ALA A 165 8.76 7.28 -13.10
CA ALA A 165 8.84 5.83 -13.23
C ALA A 165 10.13 5.31 -12.61
N ALA A 166 10.05 4.16 -11.96
CA ALA A 166 11.22 3.42 -11.51
C ALA A 166 11.69 2.48 -12.63
N VAL A 167 12.74 2.86 -13.35
CA VAL A 167 13.35 2.05 -14.43
C VAL A 167 14.77 1.69 -14.01
N ASN A 168 15.12 0.40 -14.07
CA ASN A 168 16.43 -0.11 -13.64
C ASN A 168 16.83 0.35 -12.22
N ARG A 169 15.86 0.39 -11.29
CA ARG A 169 16.02 0.88 -9.91
C ARG A 169 16.41 2.37 -9.80
N GLN A 170 16.24 3.14 -10.87
CA GLN A 170 16.42 4.58 -10.87
C GLN A 170 15.09 5.27 -11.12
N TYR A 171 14.84 6.32 -10.34
CA TYR A 171 13.65 7.13 -10.48
C TYR A 171 13.90 8.22 -11.52
N GLN A 172 13.05 8.27 -12.54
CA GLN A 172 13.17 9.23 -13.62
C GLN A 172 11.80 9.73 -14.05
N PRO A 173 11.68 10.92 -14.69
CA PRO A 173 10.43 11.36 -15.27
C PRO A 173 9.85 10.28 -16.18
N TRP A 174 8.54 10.04 -16.07
CA TRP A 174 7.90 9.04 -16.91
C TRP A 174 7.92 9.47 -18.38
N VAL A 175 8.37 8.58 -19.27
CA VAL A 175 8.26 8.73 -20.72
C VAL A 175 7.54 7.49 -21.27
N PRO A 176 6.33 7.62 -21.83
CA PRO A 176 5.62 6.49 -22.41
C PRO A 176 6.19 6.10 -23.79
N PRO A 177 6.14 4.82 -24.16
CA PRO A 177 5.64 3.70 -23.36
C PRO A 177 6.71 3.16 -22.40
N LEU A 178 6.30 2.83 -21.16
CA LEU A 178 7.00 1.86 -20.34
C LEU A 178 6.66 0.46 -20.83
N ASN A 179 7.71 -0.27 -21.20
CA ASN A 179 7.61 -1.67 -21.61
C ASN A 179 7.98 -2.60 -20.44
N PRO A 180 7.42 -3.82 -20.40
CA PRO A 180 7.87 -4.84 -19.47
C PRO A 180 9.40 -5.00 -19.49
N PRO A 181 10.06 -5.23 -18.33
CA PRO A 181 9.46 -5.51 -17.04
C PRO A 181 8.98 -4.27 -16.29
N SER A 182 9.13 -3.05 -16.82
CA SER A 182 8.65 -1.82 -16.18
C SER A 182 7.12 -1.70 -16.27
N PHE A 183 6.49 -1.33 -15.16
CA PHE A 183 5.03 -1.37 -15.05
C PHE A 183 4.43 -0.30 -14.14
N GLN A 184 5.27 0.51 -13.52
CA GLN A 184 4.88 1.30 -12.37
C GLN A 184 5.19 2.75 -12.66
N VAL A 185 4.19 3.59 -12.48
CA VAL A 185 4.33 5.04 -12.50
C VAL A 185 3.83 5.56 -11.17
N HIS A 186 4.66 6.32 -10.49
CA HIS A 186 4.31 6.96 -9.24
C HIS A 186 3.88 8.39 -9.51
N ALA A 187 2.66 8.69 -9.10
CA ALA A 187 2.03 9.98 -9.29
C ALA A 187 1.92 10.71 -7.95
N ARG A 188 2.41 11.94 -7.90
CA ARG A 188 2.42 12.78 -6.70
C ARG A 188 1.76 14.11 -6.98
N HIS A 189 0.93 14.57 -6.05
CA HIS A 189 0.25 15.87 -6.13
C HIS A 189 0.18 16.51 -4.73
N PRO A 190 0.39 17.83 -4.59
CA PRO A 190 0.31 18.50 -3.29
C PRO A 190 -1.03 18.34 -2.55
N ASP A 191 -2.12 18.16 -3.30
CA ASP A 191 -3.45 17.95 -2.72
C ASP A 191 -3.70 16.52 -2.25
N LEU A 192 -2.84 15.56 -2.64
CA LEU A 192 -2.87 14.20 -2.10
C LEU A 192 -2.17 14.18 -0.73
N ARG A 193 -2.88 14.65 0.30
CA ARG A 193 -2.38 14.71 1.67
C ARG A 193 -2.42 13.33 2.34
N GLU A 194 -1.48 13.07 3.25
CA GLU A 194 -1.35 11.86 4.11
C GLU A 194 -1.08 10.54 3.39
N VAL A 195 -1.34 10.47 2.08
CA VAL A 195 -0.88 9.39 1.20
C VAL A 195 0.39 9.86 0.49
N VAL A 196 1.40 9.00 0.43
CA VAL A 196 2.71 9.30 -0.15
C VAL A 196 2.61 9.49 -1.67
N MET A 197 1.86 8.62 -2.33
CA MET A 197 1.69 8.63 -3.77
C MET A 197 0.46 7.84 -4.23
N LEU A 198 0.03 8.12 -5.45
CA LEU A 198 -0.81 7.25 -6.25
C LEU A 198 0.11 6.33 -7.09
N ASP A 199 -0.01 5.03 -6.90
CA ASP A 199 0.79 4.03 -7.58
C ASP A 199 0.02 3.44 -8.78
N LEU A 200 0.40 3.84 -9.99
CA LEU A 200 -0.26 3.46 -11.23
C LEU A 200 0.39 2.19 -11.79
N MET A 201 -0.33 1.09 -11.69
CA MET A 201 0.07 -0.25 -12.15
C MET A 201 -0.40 -0.50 -13.58
N LEU A 202 0.50 -0.29 -14.55
CA LEU A 202 0.26 -0.54 -15.97
C LEU A 202 0.03 -2.04 -16.22
N THR A 203 -1.21 -2.41 -16.51
CA THR A 203 -1.64 -3.81 -16.64
C THR A 203 -2.26 -4.04 -18.01
N ASP A 204 -2.03 -5.23 -18.57
CA ASP A 204 -2.70 -5.64 -19.79
C ASP A 204 -4.16 -5.99 -19.47
N LEU A 205 -5.07 -5.15 -19.99
CA LEU A 205 -6.52 -5.28 -19.86
C LEU A 205 -7.19 -5.52 -21.23
N SER A 206 -6.42 -5.93 -22.24
CA SER A 206 -6.91 -6.16 -23.60
C SER A 206 -7.85 -7.37 -23.68
N ASP A 207 -8.72 -7.38 -24.69
CA ASP A 207 -9.66 -8.48 -24.98
C ASP A 207 -10.64 -8.80 -23.83
N GLY A 208 -10.95 -7.84 -22.97
CA GLY A 208 -11.83 -8.05 -21.82
C GLY A 208 -11.24 -9.00 -20.80
N GLN A 209 -9.91 -9.08 -20.70
CA GLN A 209 -9.19 -9.93 -19.76
C GLN A 209 -8.27 -9.09 -18.87
N TRP A 210 -8.26 -9.36 -17.58
CA TRP A 210 -7.16 -8.96 -16.71
C TRP A 210 -6.06 -10.01 -16.79
N ARG A 211 -4.82 -9.61 -17.09
CA ARG A 211 -3.66 -10.51 -17.10
C ARG A 211 -2.74 -10.22 -15.92
N TYR A 212 -2.43 -11.26 -15.15
CA TYR A 212 -1.56 -11.14 -14.00
C TYR A 212 -0.14 -10.78 -14.47
N ARG A 213 0.29 -9.57 -14.11
CA ARG A 213 1.53 -9.00 -14.63
C ARG A 213 2.80 -9.84 -14.39
N ARG A 214 2.87 -10.64 -13.30
CA ARG A 214 4.04 -11.49 -13.03
C ARG A 214 4.03 -12.81 -13.81
N ASN A 215 2.87 -13.23 -14.29
CA ASN A 215 2.68 -14.40 -15.14
C ASN A 215 1.41 -14.21 -16.01
N PRO A 216 1.57 -13.74 -17.27
CA PRO A 216 0.44 -13.43 -18.15
C PRO A 216 -0.48 -14.61 -18.51
N ASP A 217 -0.04 -15.85 -18.28
CA ASP A 217 -0.89 -17.04 -18.46
C ASP A 217 -1.97 -17.14 -17.37
N ILE A 218 -1.84 -16.40 -16.28
CA ILE A 218 -2.87 -16.28 -15.26
C ILE A 218 -3.75 -15.09 -15.63
N THR A 219 -4.98 -15.41 -16.03
CA THR A 219 -5.98 -14.42 -16.44
C THR A 219 -7.28 -14.59 -15.68
N LEU A 220 -8.10 -13.53 -15.73
CA LEU A 220 -9.50 -13.52 -15.32
C LEU A 220 -10.29 -12.67 -16.33
N PRO A 221 -11.53 -13.04 -16.68
CA PRO A 221 -12.44 -12.14 -17.36
C PRO A 221 -12.51 -10.82 -16.61
N LEU A 222 -12.50 -9.70 -17.33
CA LEU A 222 -12.43 -8.37 -16.72
C LEU A 222 -13.61 -8.09 -15.79
N GLU A 223 -14.79 -8.64 -16.09
CA GLU A 223 -15.99 -8.58 -15.23
C GLU A 223 -15.86 -9.37 -13.92
N GLU A 224 -15.00 -10.39 -13.89
CA GLU A 224 -14.65 -11.13 -12.67
C GLU A 224 -13.52 -10.44 -11.91
N ALA A 225 -12.52 -9.94 -12.63
CA ALA A 225 -11.37 -9.26 -12.04
C ALA A 225 -11.74 -7.90 -11.44
N ARG A 226 -12.65 -7.16 -12.08
CA ARG A 226 -13.06 -5.81 -11.68
C ARG A 226 -14.42 -5.86 -10.99
N GLN A 227 -14.39 -5.87 -9.67
CA GLN A 227 -15.58 -5.91 -8.82
C GLN A 227 -15.96 -4.51 -8.32
N PHE A 228 -17.21 -4.40 -7.85
CA PHE A 228 -17.74 -3.20 -7.20
C PHE A 228 -18.41 -3.59 -5.89
N GLY A 229 -18.21 -2.75 -4.88
CA GLY A 229 -18.75 -2.96 -3.54
C GLY A 229 -19.70 -1.82 -3.15
N PRO A 230 -20.10 -1.73 -1.87
CA PRO A 230 -21.03 -0.71 -1.38
C PRO A 230 -20.58 0.74 -1.61
N GLN A 231 -19.29 0.97 -1.85
CA GLN A 231 -18.74 2.29 -2.14
C GLN A 231 -18.88 2.69 -3.62
N GLU A 232 -19.31 1.77 -4.49
CA GLU A 232 -19.40 1.94 -5.95
C GLU A 232 -18.06 2.30 -6.62
N LEU A 233 -16.95 1.93 -5.96
CA LEU A 233 -15.60 2.10 -6.49
C LEU A 233 -15.10 0.77 -7.07
N PRO A 234 -14.49 0.78 -8.27
CA PRO A 234 -13.99 -0.44 -8.88
C PRO A 234 -12.72 -0.93 -8.17
N TYR A 235 -12.64 -2.23 -7.89
CA TYR A 235 -11.47 -2.85 -7.28
C TYR A 235 -11.14 -4.20 -7.91
N LEU A 236 -9.86 -4.57 -7.85
CA LEU A 236 -9.38 -5.89 -8.22
C LEU A 236 -9.91 -6.93 -7.22
N THR A 237 -10.50 -8.01 -7.72
CA THR A 237 -11.02 -9.13 -6.92
C THR A 237 -10.01 -9.58 -5.85
N PRO A 238 -10.44 -9.87 -4.61
CA PRO A 238 -9.54 -10.03 -3.47
C PRO A 238 -8.50 -11.14 -3.66
N GLU A 239 -8.83 -12.25 -4.32
CA GLU A 239 -7.89 -13.34 -4.60
C GLU A 239 -6.75 -12.91 -5.54
N ALA A 240 -7.03 -12.07 -6.53
CA ALA A 240 -5.99 -11.54 -7.43
C ALA A 240 -5.12 -10.49 -6.71
N ALA A 241 -5.72 -9.65 -5.86
CA ALA A 241 -4.98 -8.72 -5.02
C ALA A 241 -4.07 -9.46 -4.01
N LEU A 242 -4.56 -10.53 -3.39
CA LEU A 242 -3.75 -11.39 -2.51
C LEU A 242 -2.64 -12.13 -3.27
N LEU A 243 -2.88 -12.56 -4.52
CA LEU A 243 -1.83 -13.16 -5.34
C LEU A 243 -0.64 -12.20 -5.54
N PHE A 244 -0.89 -10.90 -5.75
CA PHE A 244 0.20 -9.91 -5.77
C PHE A 244 0.92 -9.79 -4.42
N LYS A 245 0.18 -9.83 -3.31
CA LYS A 245 0.71 -9.71 -1.94
C LYS A 245 1.52 -10.93 -1.49
N ALA A 246 1.24 -12.11 -2.04
CA ALA A 246 2.06 -13.30 -1.80
C ALA A 246 3.49 -13.19 -2.37
N GLY A 247 3.77 -12.14 -3.15
CA GLY A 247 5.10 -11.86 -3.66
C GLY A 247 5.55 -12.83 -4.76
N GLN A 248 6.84 -13.14 -4.77
CA GLN A 248 7.49 -14.05 -5.72
C GLN A 248 8.26 -15.12 -4.95
N VAL A 249 8.62 -16.20 -5.65
CA VAL A 249 9.49 -17.25 -5.11
C VAL A 249 10.75 -16.62 -4.48
N GLY A 250 11.02 -16.96 -3.22
CA GLY A 250 12.17 -16.48 -2.47
C GLY A 250 12.02 -15.08 -1.83
N SER A 251 10.89 -14.40 -2.04
CA SER A 251 10.61 -13.13 -1.33
C SER A 251 10.08 -13.39 0.09
N PRO A 252 10.55 -12.66 1.12
CA PRO A 252 9.95 -12.75 2.45
C PRO A 252 8.52 -12.19 2.44
N ILE A 253 7.63 -12.78 3.24
CA ILE A 253 6.28 -12.26 3.43
C ILE A 253 6.37 -10.98 4.27
N ARG A 254 5.93 -9.86 3.70
CA ARG A 254 5.87 -8.59 4.43
C ARG A 254 4.81 -8.69 5.53
N LEU A 255 5.09 -8.14 6.71
CA LEU A 255 4.16 -8.19 7.84
C LEU A 255 2.77 -7.63 7.51
N LYS A 256 2.72 -6.55 6.71
CA LYS A 256 1.44 -5.97 6.26
C LYS A 256 0.65 -6.91 5.34
N ASP A 257 1.33 -7.66 4.46
CA ASP A 257 0.67 -8.62 3.57
C ASP A 257 0.14 -9.83 4.33
N GLN A 258 0.89 -10.34 5.32
CA GLN A 258 0.41 -11.41 6.20
C GLN A 258 -0.84 -10.98 6.97
N ARG A 259 -0.85 -9.76 7.52
CA ARG A 259 -2.02 -9.20 8.23
C ARG A 259 -3.22 -9.06 7.29
N ASP A 260 -3.00 -8.53 6.09
CA ASP A 260 -4.03 -8.38 5.07
C ASP A 260 -4.63 -9.76 4.68
N PHE A 261 -3.79 -10.79 4.48
CA PHE A 261 -4.26 -12.16 4.21
C PHE A 261 -5.10 -12.76 5.34
N VAL A 262 -4.60 -12.70 6.59
CA VAL A 262 -5.32 -13.26 7.75
C VAL A 262 -6.67 -12.60 7.93
N ARG A 263 -6.73 -11.28 7.75
CA ARG A 263 -7.95 -10.49 7.87
C ARG A 263 -8.95 -10.81 6.76
N LEU A 264 -8.48 -10.95 5.53
CA LEU A 264 -9.37 -11.08 4.37
C LEU A 264 -9.83 -12.51 4.12
N ARG A 265 -9.03 -13.52 4.51
CA ARG A 265 -9.32 -14.94 4.29
C ARG A 265 -10.76 -15.35 4.68
N PRO A 266 -11.33 -14.95 5.84
CA PRO A 266 -12.71 -15.28 6.21
C PRO A 266 -13.79 -14.66 5.29
N HIS A 267 -13.45 -13.62 4.52
CA HIS A 267 -14.33 -12.93 3.59
C HIS A 267 -14.20 -13.42 2.14
N LEU A 268 -13.33 -14.39 1.88
CA LEU A 268 -13.19 -15.01 0.56
C LEU A 268 -14.21 -16.14 0.40
N THR A 269 -14.89 -16.19 -0.74
CA THR A 269 -15.73 -17.34 -1.09
C THR A 269 -14.88 -18.61 -1.30
N ALA A 270 -15.52 -19.78 -1.27
CA ALA A 270 -14.83 -21.04 -1.54
C ALA A 270 -14.17 -21.06 -2.93
N ALA A 271 -14.80 -20.44 -3.93
CA ALA A 271 -14.24 -20.33 -5.28
C ALA A 271 -12.98 -19.44 -5.30
N GLN A 272 -13.02 -18.29 -4.61
CA GLN A 272 -11.88 -17.37 -4.51
C GLN A 272 -10.70 -18.02 -3.76
N GLN A 273 -10.96 -18.74 -2.66
CA GLN A 273 -9.93 -19.48 -1.94
C GLN A 273 -9.32 -20.60 -2.79
N GLY A 274 -10.16 -21.35 -3.50
CA GLY A 274 -9.72 -22.39 -4.42
C GLY A 274 -8.85 -21.85 -5.56
N TRP A 275 -9.27 -20.74 -6.17
CA TRP A 275 -8.50 -20.06 -7.21
C TRP A 275 -7.15 -19.57 -6.66
N LEU A 276 -7.14 -18.84 -5.55
CA LEU A 276 -5.91 -18.33 -4.95
C LEU A 276 -4.94 -19.47 -4.61
N LYS A 277 -5.44 -20.54 -4.01
CA LYS A 277 -4.64 -21.72 -3.67
C LYS A 277 -3.96 -22.30 -4.92
N ALA A 278 -4.73 -22.56 -5.97
CA ALA A 278 -4.21 -23.12 -7.21
C ALA A 278 -3.15 -22.20 -7.87
N ARG A 279 -3.34 -20.88 -7.83
CA ARG A 279 -2.35 -19.93 -8.39
C ARG A 279 -1.10 -19.77 -7.54
N LEU A 280 -1.21 -19.89 -6.23
CA LEU A 280 -0.04 -19.92 -5.34
C LEU A 280 0.76 -21.21 -5.53
N GLU A 281 0.11 -22.37 -5.65
CA GLU A 281 0.77 -23.66 -5.91
C GLU A 281 1.64 -23.63 -7.17
N THR A 282 1.22 -22.90 -8.21
CA THR A 282 1.99 -22.75 -9.45
C THR A 282 2.99 -21.59 -9.43
N SER A 283 2.61 -20.43 -8.88
CA SER A 283 3.41 -19.20 -8.99
C SER A 283 4.42 -19.02 -7.86
N VAL A 284 4.10 -19.52 -6.66
CA VAL A 284 4.95 -19.42 -5.46
C VAL A 284 4.85 -20.74 -4.67
N PRO A 285 5.36 -21.86 -5.20
CA PRO A 285 5.24 -23.15 -4.55
C PRO A 285 5.76 -23.14 -3.11
N GLY A 286 5.03 -23.77 -2.19
CA GLY A 286 5.39 -23.82 -0.77
C GLY A 286 5.02 -22.56 0.02
N HIS A 287 4.31 -21.60 -0.58
CA HIS A 287 3.85 -20.41 0.15
C HIS A 287 2.99 -20.79 1.38
N PRO A 288 3.29 -20.28 2.59
CA PRO A 288 2.57 -20.62 3.84
C PRO A 288 1.05 -20.42 3.81
N TRP A 289 0.55 -19.54 2.93
CA TRP A 289 -0.89 -19.31 2.75
C TRP A 289 -1.62 -20.51 2.13
N ILE A 290 -0.93 -21.35 1.35
CA ILE A 290 -1.53 -22.52 0.68
C ILE A 290 -2.17 -23.45 1.71
N ALA A 291 -1.50 -23.71 2.83
CA ALA A 291 -1.99 -24.56 3.91
C ALA A 291 -3.14 -23.92 4.72
N GLN A 292 -3.30 -22.60 4.64
CA GLN A 292 -4.33 -21.85 5.35
C GLN A 292 -5.60 -21.65 4.51
N LEU A 293 -5.50 -21.79 3.19
CA LEU A 293 -6.63 -21.73 2.26
C LEU A 293 -7.39 -23.06 2.26
N ASN A 294 -8.72 -23.00 2.30
CA ASN A 294 -9.62 -24.16 2.46
C ASN A 294 -9.56 -24.86 3.83
N ALA A 295 -8.88 -24.28 4.82
CA ALA A 295 -9.11 -24.65 6.21
C ALA A 295 -10.49 -24.12 6.61
N SER A 296 -11.47 -25.02 6.76
CA SER A 296 -12.82 -24.68 7.21
C SER A 296 -12.75 -23.73 8.39
N SER A 297 -13.39 -22.56 8.27
CA SER A 297 -13.63 -21.72 9.45
C SER A 297 -14.53 -22.52 10.37
N GLY A 298 -13.94 -23.11 11.42
CA GLY A 298 -14.71 -23.72 12.49
C GLY A 298 -15.66 -22.66 13.02
N ARG A 299 -16.96 -22.97 12.95
CA ARG A 299 -18.03 -22.17 13.54
C ARG A 299 -17.86 -22.10 15.06
#